data_AF-A0A971FD74-F1
#
_entry.id   AF-A0A971FD74-F1
#
_cell.length_a   1.000
_cell.length_b   1.000
_cell.length_c   1.000
_cell.angle_alpha   90.00
_cell.angle_beta   90.00
_cell.angle_gamma   90.00
#
_symmetry.space_group_name_H-M   'P 1'
#
loop_
_entity.id
_entity.type
_entity.pdbx_description
1 polymer ?
#
loop_
_entity_poly.entity_id
_entity_poly.type
_entity_poly.pdbx_seq_one_letter_code
_entity_poly.pdbx_strand_id
1 'polypeptide(L)'
;MANIFFDPFDAGPTADLPQAGPRATDARQSPVQASEIRELRDQVERLALMCQAMWELVRARASLSDAELEKLAQEIDLRDGMADGRLTSHPVKCPNCGRVSNSRHKKCLYCGLLFEGDAFA
;
A
#
# COMPACT_ATOMS: atom_id res chain seq x y z
N MET A 1 10.59 26.26 -3.97
CA MET A 1 10.04 25.51 -2.82
C MET A 1 8.69 24.96 -3.26
N ALA A 2 8.66 23.72 -3.77
CA ALA A 2 7.42 23.08 -4.18
C ALA A 2 6.93 22.21 -3.02
N ASN A 3 5.77 22.57 -2.47
CA ASN A 3 5.07 21.77 -1.49
C ASN A 3 4.57 20.49 -2.18
N ILE A 4 5.10 19.35 -1.76
CA ILE A 4 4.60 18.03 -2.13
C ILE A 4 3.46 17.72 -1.16
N PHE A 5 2.30 18.31 -1.43
CA PHE A 5 1.07 18.02 -0.71
C PHE A 5 0.48 16.71 -1.27
N PHE A 6 0.16 15.79 -0.37
CA PHE A 6 -0.52 14.53 -0.67
C PHE A 6 -2.02 14.84 -0.83
N ASP A 7 -2.46 15.10 -2.07
CA ASP A 7 -3.88 15.17 -2.43
C ASP A 7 -4.27 13.88 -3.17
N PRO A 8 -5.04 12.96 -2.55
CA PRO A 8 -5.32 11.65 -3.13
C PRO A 8 -6.50 11.62 -4.12
N PHE A 9 -7.11 12.75 -4.51
CA PHE A 9 -8.33 12.71 -5.31
C PHE A 9 -8.56 13.97 -6.16
N ASP A 10 -7.87 14.09 -7.28
CA ASP A 10 -8.27 15.01 -8.36
C ASP A 10 -8.56 14.20 -9.63
N ALA A 11 -9.80 13.73 -9.72
CA ALA A 11 -10.31 12.96 -10.85
C ALA A 11 -10.81 13.94 -11.93
N GLY A 12 -10.05 14.04 -13.03
CA GLY A 12 -10.50 14.72 -14.25
C GLY A 12 -11.74 14.05 -14.90
N PRO A 13 -12.44 14.74 -15.81
CA PRO A 13 -13.77 14.34 -16.26
C PRO A 13 -13.70 13.14 -17.22
N THR A 14 -14.31 12.02 -16.85
CA THR A 14 -14.44 10.84 -17.73
C THR A 14 -15.68 10.97 -18.60
N ALA A 15 -15.48 10.92 -19.93
CA ALA A 15 -16.52 10.92 -20.93
C ALA A 15 -17.42 9.67 -20.86
N ASP A 16 -18.71 9.87 -21.14
CA ASP A 16 -19.81 8.92 -21.04
C ASP A 16 -19.64 7.63 -21.87
N LEU A 17 -19.86 6.49 -21.22
CA LEU A 17 -20.06 5.16 -21.83
C LEU A 17 -21.46 4.62 -21.45
N PRO A 18 -22.12 3.86 -22.32
CA PRO A 18 -23.55 3.57 -22.22
C PRO A 18 -23.89 2.56 -21.10
N GLN A 19 -24.97 2.87 -20.37
CA GLN A 19 -25.45 2.15 -19.19
C GLN A 19 -26.12 0.81 -19.57
N ALA A 20 -25.52 -0.30 -19.17
CA ALA A 20 -26.18 -1.61 -19.12
C ALA A 20 -26.95 -1.74 -17.78
N GLY A 21 -28.23 -2.12 -17.86
CA GLY A 21 -29.18 -2.13 -16.75
C GLY A 21 -28.84 -3.06 -15.57
N PRO A 22 -29.54 -2.89 -14.42
CA PRO A 22 -29.12 -3.45 -13.14
C PRO A 22 -29.31 -4.97 -13.11
N ARG A 23 -28.21 -5.71 -13.03
CA ARG A 23 -28.24 -7.11 -12.59
C ARG A 23 -28.44 -7.13 -11.07
N ALA A 24 -29.67 -7.47 -10.67
CA ALA A 24 -30.06 -7.68 -9.29
C ALA A 24 -29.40 -8.95 -8.71
N THR A 25 -28.18 -8.80 -8.19
CA THR A 25 -27.59 -9.70 -7.18
C THR A 25 -26.70 -8.91 -6.22
N ASP A 26 -27.17 -7.78 -5.73
CA ASP A 26 -26.47 -7.01 -4.71
C ASP A 26 -27.49 -6.40 -3.75
N ALA A 27 -27.06 -6.09 -2.52
CA ALA A 27 -27.84 -5.49 -1.42
C ALA A 27 -28.40 -6.43 -0.34
N ARG A 28 -27.54 -7.31 0.19
CA ARG A 28 -27.44 -7.45 1.66
C ARG A 28 -25.97 -7.50 2.07
N GLN A 29 -25.20 -6.46 1.72
CA GLN A 29 -24.02 -6.15 2.51
C GLN A 29 -24.52 -5.87 3.93
N SER A 30 -24.29 -6.80 4.85
CA SER A 30 -24.78 -6.68 6.22
C SER A 30 -24.23 -5.38 6.82
N PRO A 31 -25.04 -4.55 7.49
CA PRO A 31 -24.56 -3.33 8.16
C PRO A 31 -23.37 -3.62 9.11
N VAL A 32 -23.27 -4.87 9.59
CA VAL A 32 -22.16 -5.40 10.39
C VAL A 32 -20.83 -5.43 9.62
N GLN A 33 -20.82 -5.84 8.35
CA GLN A 33 -19.58 -5.84 7.54
C GLN A 33 -19.09 -4.41 7.27
N ALA A 34 -20.04 -3.49 7.05
CA ALA A 34 -19.69 -2.08 6.85
C ALA A 34 -19.13 -1.43 8.13
N SER A 35 -19.61 -1.83 9.32
CA SER A 35 -19.02 -1.36 10.59
C SER A 35 -17.64 -1.96 10.85
N GLU A 36 -17.44 -3.26 10.61
CA GLU A 36 -16.13 -3.91 10.78
C GLU A 36 -15.07 -3.29 9.87
N ILE A 37 -15.41 -2.99 8.61
CA ILE A 37 -14.49 -2.32 7.68
C ILE A 37 -14.13 -0.91 8.17
N ARG A 38 -15.09 -0.16 8.73
CA ARG A 38 -14.82 1.17 9.30
C ARG A 38 -13.89 1.07 10.51
N GLU A 39 -14.17 0.15 11.43
CA GLU A 39 -13.32 -0.07 12.60
C GLU A 39 -11.89 -0.48 12.21
N LEU A 40 -11.73 -1.33 11.19
CA LEU A 40 -10.42 -1.71 10.67
C LEU A 40 -9.70 -0.52 10.03
N ARG A 41 -10.41 0.36 9.30
CA ARG A 41 -9.84 1.59 8.74
C ARG A 41 -9.34 2.52 9.85
N ASP A 42 -10.17 2.76 10.87
CA ASP A 42 -9.81 3.61 12.02
C ASP A 42 -8.60 3.03 12.77
N GLN A 43 -8.53 1.71 12.92
CA GLN A 43 -7.38 1.03 13.53
C GLN A 43 -6.10 1.21 12.70
N VAL A 44 -6.20 1.09 11.36
CA VAL A 44 -5.06 1.30 10.45
C VAL A 44 -4.61 2.76 10.46
N GLU A 45 -5.53 3.72 10.47
CA GLU A 45 -5.20 5.15 10.56
C GLU A 45 -4.47 5.47 11.87
N ARG A 46 -4.98 4.95 13.00
CA ARG A 46 -4.32 5.10 14.30
C ARG A 46 -2.93 4.45 14.31
N LEU A 47 -2.80 3.26 13.73
CA LEU A 47 -1.50 2.58 13.63
C LEU A 47 -0.51 3.39 12.79
N ALA A 48 -0.94 3.90 11.64
CA ALA A 48 -0.13 4.74 10.77
C ALA A 48 0.38 5.99 11.50
N LEU A 49 -0.50 6.67 12.24
CA LEU A 49 -0.14 7.83 13.06
C LEU A 49 0.91 7.48 14.12
N MET A 50 0.75 6.36 14.83
CA MET A 50 1.71 5.93 15.85
C MET A 50 3.06 5.54 15.24
N CYS A 51 3.07 4.86 14.09
CA CYS A 51 4.30 4.54 13.35
C CYS A 51 5.02 5.81 12.89
N GLN A 52 4.29 6.81 12.39
CA GLN A 52 4.88 8.10 12.02
C GLN A 52 5.49 8.82 13.22
N ALA A 53 4.77 8.91 14.35
CA ALA A 53 5.28 9.52 15.57
C ALA A 53 6.53 8.80 16.10
N MET A 54 6.55 7.46 16.02
CA MET A 54 7.71 6.65 16.38
C MET A 54 8.91 6.93 15.47
N TRP A 55 8.69 7.02 14.15
CA TRP A 55 9.75 7.34 13.21
C TRP A 55 10.35 8.71 13.47
N GLU A 56 9.52 9.74 13.66
CA GLU A 56 9.98 11.09 13.98
C GLU A 56 10.87 11.13 15.24
N LEU A 57 10.47 10.40 16.29
CA LEU A 57 11.24 10.31 17.53
C LEU A 57 12.58 9.60 17.34
N VAL A 58 12.61 8.50 16.58
CA VAL A 58 13.84 7.74 16.30
C VAL A 58 14.77 8.54 15.39
N ARG A 59 14.24 9.13 14.32
CA ARG A 59 14.98 9.96 13.37
C ARG A 59 15.69 11.11 14.06
N ALA A 60 14.99 11.83 14.93
CA ALA A 60 15.55 12.98 15.66
C ALA A 60 16.67 12.59 16.64
N ARG A 61 16.61 11.38 17.22
CA ARG A 61 17.60 10.94 18.23
C ARG A 61 18.79 10.20 17.64
N ALA A 62 18.58 9.46 16.56
CA ALA A 62 19.60 8.60 15.95
C ALA A 62 20.24 9.22 14.71
N SER A 63 19.81 10.41 14.28
CA SER A 63 20.28 11.09 13.07
C SER A 63 20.17 10.21 11.82
N LEU A 64 19.12 9.40 11.76
CA LEU A 64 18.87 8.49 10.63
C LEU A 64 18.20 9.24 9.48
N SER A 65 18.40 8.75 8.28
CA SER A 65 17.74 9.21 7.07
C SER A 65 16.55 8.32 6.70
N ASP A 66 15.59 8.87 5.95
CA ASP A 66 14.47 8.08 5.41
C ASP A 66 14.97 6.97 4.47
N ALA A 67 16.11 7.16 3.80
CA ALA A 67 16.75 6.14 2.95
C ALA A 67 17.25 4.92 3.75
N GLU A 68 17.74 5.12 4.97
CA GLU A 68 18.16 4.02 5.86
C GLU A 68 16.96 3.24 6.38
N LEU A 69 15.86 3.92 6.68
CA LEU A 69 14.60 3.26 7.02
C LEU A 69 14.08 2.41 5.85
N GLU A 70 14.06 2.97 4.63
CA GLU A 70 13.64 2.25 3.43
C GLU A 70 14.52 1.01 3.18
N LYS A 71 15.84 1.14 3.35
CA LYS A 71 16.76 0.01 3.21
C LYS A 71 16.49 -1.07 4.26
N LEU A 72 16.32 -0.70 5.53
CA LEU A 72 16.02 -1.65 6.59
C LEU A 72 14.69 -2.35 6.37
N ALA A 73 13.66 -1.63 5.90
CA ALA A 73 12.37 -2.21 5.55
C ALA A 73 12.50 -3.26 4.44
N GLN A 74 13.30 -2.99 3.40
CA GLN A 74 13.60 -3.97 2.34
C GLN A 74 14.34 -5.18 2.90
N GLU A 75 15.35 -4.98 3.76
CA GLU A 75 16.07 -6.08 4.38
C GLU A 75 15.15 -6.96 5.24
N ILE A 76 14.23 -6.37 6.00
CA ILE A 76 13.27 -7.12 6.84
C ILE A 76 12.29 -7.91 5.97
N ASP A 77 11.72 -7.32 4.92
CA ASP A 77 10.82 -8.04 3.99
C ASP A 77 11.54 -9.24 3.33
N LEU A 78 12.81 -9.07 2.95
CA LEU A 78 13.62 -10.17 2.42
C LEU A 78 13.91 -11.27 3.47
N ARG A 79 14.10 -10.90 4.74
CA ARG A 79 14.33 -11.84 5.85
C ARG A 79 13.06 -12.63 6.21
N ASP A 80 11.89 -11.99 6.15
CA ASP A 80 10.60 -12.64 6.44
C ASP A 80 10.28 -13.74 5.41
N GLY A 81 10.89 -13.66 4.22
CA GLY A 81 10.87 -14.74 3.22
C GLY A 81 11.66 -16.00 3.58
N MET A 82 12.56 -15.97 4.58
CA MET A 82 13.38 -17.13 4.98
C MET A 82 12.69 -18.05 6.00
N ALA A 83 11.80 -17.52 6.86
CA ALA A 83 11.17 -18.31 7.92
C ALA A 83 10.12 -19.31 7.41
N ASP A 84 9.53 -19.04 6.24
CA ASP A 84 8.41 -19.81 5.67
C ASP A 84 8.79 -20.74 4.50
N GLY A 85 10.08 -20.96 4.23
CA GLY A 85 10.56 -22.01 3.31
C GLY A 85 10.13 -21.88 1.83
N ARG A 86 9.54 -20.75 1.41
CA ARG A 86 9.10 -20.50 0.03
C ARG A 86 9.94 -19.38 -0.61
N LEU A 87 11.11 -19.80 -1.09
CA LEU A 87 11.98 -19.01 -1.97
C LEU A 87 11.42 -19.03 -3.40
N THR A 88 10.67 -18.00 -3.79
CA THR A 88 10.51 -17.55 -5.19
C THR A 88 9.91 -16.14 -5.27
N SER A 89 10.42 -15.18 -4.48
CA SER A 89 10.07 -13.78 -4.74
C SER A 89 11.18 -13.06 -5.49
N HIS A 90 10.94 -12.74 -6.77
CA HIS A 90 11.83 -11.85 -7.51
C HIS A 90 11.58 -10.40 -7.08
N PRO A 91 12.63 -9.62 -6.77
CA PRO A 91 12.48 -8.19 -6.52
C PRO A 91 11.99 -7.50 -7.79
N VAL A 92 10.82 -6.88 -7.74
CA VAL A 92 10.21 -6.14 -8.86
C VAL A 92 10.36 -4.65 -8.61
N LYS A 93 10.85 -3.93 -9.61
CA LYS A 93 10.89 -2.47 -9.57
C LYS A 93 9.50 -1.94 -9.91
N CYS A 94 8.89 -1.19 -9.00
CA CYS A 94 7.59 -0.59 -9.26
C CYS A 94 7.69 0.42 -10.41
N PRO A 95 6.85 0.34 -11.46
CA PRO A 95 6.89 1.27 -12.58
C PRO A 95 6.40 2.68 -12.21
N ASN A 96 5.60 2.81 -11.15
CA ASN A 96 5.07 4.11 -10.71
C ASN A 96 6.05 4.87 -9.80
N CYS A 97 6.54 4.24 -8.72
CA CYS A 97 7.41 4.93 -7.75
C CYS A 97 8.90 4.57 -7.86
N GLY A 98 9.27 3.64 -8.74
CA GLY A 98 10.65 3.22 -8.97
C GLY A 98 11.30 2.42 -7.81
N ARG A 99 10.62 2.26 -6.68
CA ARG A 99 11.11 1.48 -5.53
C ARG A 99 10.99 -0.01 -5.78
N VAL A 100 11.93 -0.78 -5.22
CA VAL A 100 11.94 -2.24 -5.29
C VAL A 100 10.94 -2.80 -4.29
N SER A 101 10.02 -3.62 -4.77
CA SER A 101 9.00 -4.31 -3.99
C SER A 101 9.12 -5.82 -4.22
N ASN A 102 8.74 -6.60 -3.21
CA ASN A 102 8.67 -8.04 -3.33
C ASN A 102 7.49 -8.46 -4.22
N SER A 103 7.74 -9.38 -5.16
CA SER A 103 6.74 -9.92 -6.09
C SER A 103 5.54 -10.61 -5.45
N ARG A 104 5.65 -11.01 -4.17
CA ARG A 104 4.55 -11.66 -3.44
C ARG A 104 3.41 -10.69 -3.14
N HIS A 105 3.69 -9.39 -3.07
CA HIS A 105 2.67 -8.39 -2.81
C HIS A 105 1.95 -8.05 -4.11
N LYS A 106 0.61 -8.19 -4.14
CA LYS A 106 -0.23 -7.79 -5.29
C LYS A 106 -0.23 -6.27 -5.54
N LYS A 107 0.33 -5.49 -4.61
CA LYS A 107 0.45 -4.04 -4.67
C LYS A 107 1.82 -3.60 -4.21
N CYS A 108 2.32 -2.50 -4.76
CA CYS A 108 3.51 -1.85 -4.26
C CYS A 108 3.29 -1.42 -2.80
N LEU A 109 4.17 -1.85 -1.90
CA LEU A 109 4.12 -1.46 -0.48
C LEU A 109 4.25 0.06 -0.26
N TYR A 110 4.87 0.77 -1.21
CA TYR A 110 5.20 2.19 -1.06
C TYR A 110 4.15 3.12 -1.68
N CYS A 111 3.69 2.82 -2.91
CA CYS A 111 2.75 3.70 -3.62
C CYS A 111 1.36 3.09 -3.82
N GLY A 112 1.15 1.83 -3.44
CA GLY A 112 -0.16 1.17 -3.54
C GLY A 112 -0.55 0.72 -4.95
N LEU A 113 0.27 0.97 -5.99
CA LEU A 113 0.01 0.50 -7.35
C LEU A 113 -0.21 -1.02 -7.35
N LEU A 114 -1.33 -1.48 -7.91
CA LEU A 114 -1.55 -2.91 -8.14
C LEU A 114 -0.60 -3.40 -9.24
N PHE A 115 0.14 -4.48 -8.95
CA PHE A 115 0.85 -5.20 -10.00
C PHE A 115 -0.19 -6.09 -10.69
N GLU A 116 -0.61 -5.72 -11.91
CA GLU A 116 -1.51 -6.55 -12.70
C GLU A 116 -0.91 -7.95 -12.91
N GLY A 117 -1.79 -8.96 -12.80
CA GLY A 117 -1.42 -10.37 -12.84
C GLY A 117 -0.57 -10.71 -14.04
N ASP A 118 0.41 -11.57 -13.79
CA ASP A 118 1.36 -12.15 -14.75
C ASP A 118 2.59 -11.30 -15.11
N ALA A 119 3.08 -10.45 -14.19
CA ALA A 119 4.46 -9.97 -14.24
C ALA A 119 5.53 -11.09 -14.03
N PHE A 120 5.11 -12.36 -13.98
CA PHE A 120 5.93 -13.56 -13.73
C PHE A 120 5.69 -14.69 -14.75
N ALA A 121 5.13 -14.38 -15.92
CA ALA A 121 5.14 -15.31 -17.05
C ALA A 121 6.52 -15.35 -17.73
#